data_AF-A0A6I8SYB5-F1
#
_entry.id   AF-A0A6I8SYB5-F1
#
_cell.length_a   1.000
_cell.length_b   1.000
_cell.length_c   1.000
_cell.angle_alpha   90.00
_cell.angle_beta   90.00
_cell.angle_gamma   90.00
#
_symmetry.space_group_name_H-M   'P 1'
#
loop_
_entity.id
_entity.type
_entity.pdbx_description
1 polymer ?
#
loop_
_entity_poly.entity_id
_entity_poly.type
_entity_poly.pdbx_seq_one_letter_code
_entity_poly.pdbx_strand_id
1 'polypeptide(L)'
;SSLWMKSLIFLGTVLAAIVKARINPALDNHWLLWKNTHNKDYEDEVLEDLQRRITWEKNLNLVNMHNLEYSMGMHTYELGMNHLADMQVSKKCIANCHVSAKWIFPQTCFRYDIVTSY
;
A
#
# COMPACT_ATOMS: atom_id res chain seq x y z
N SER A 1 27.81 34.15 -10.35
CA SER A 1 26.41 33.78 -10.03
C SER A 1 25.97 32.43 -10.64
N SER A 2 26.81 31.40 -10.68
CA SER A 2 26.42 30.04 -11.16
C SER A 2 26.30 29.00 -10.05
N LEU A 3 26.87 29.28 -8.86
CA LEU A 3 26.86 28.36 -7.72
C LEU A 3 25.45 28.15 -7.14
N TRP A 4 24.63 29.20 -7.06
CA TRP A 4 23.26 29.09 -6.57
C TRP A 4 22.39 28.21 -7.48
N MET A 5 22.53 28.32 -8.81
CA MET A 5 21.85 27.42 -9.76
C MET A 5 22.33 25.97 -9.64
N LYS A 6 23.64 25.74 -9.52
CA LYS A 6 24.18 24.37 -9.29
C LYS A 6 23.68 23.76 -7.98
N SER A 7 23.58 24.57 -6.93
CA SER A 7 23.05 24.15 -5.62
C SER A 7 21.57 23.80 -5.69
N LEU A 8 20.76 24.59 -6.40
CA LEU A 8 19.33 24.31 -6.62
C LEU A 8 19.13 23.04 -7.46
N ILE A 9 19.91 22.85 -8.52
CA ILE A 9 19.87 21.64 -9.34
C ILE A 9 20.25 20.41 -8.49
N PHE A 10 21.33 20.50 -7.70
CA PHE A 10 21.75 19.42 -6.83
C PHE A 10 20.66 19.05 -5.81
N LEU A 11 20.08 20.04 -5.13
CA LEU A 11 18.99 19.83 -4.18
C LEU A 11 17.78 19.16 -4.85
N GLY A 12 17.39 19.61 -6.04
CA GLY A 12 16.30 19.00 -6.81
C GLY A 12 16.57 17.53 -7.17
N THR A 13 17.80 17.20 -7.58
CA THR A 13 18.17 15.80 -7.89
C THR A 13 18.18 14.90 -6.67
N VAL A 14 18.62 15.38 -5.51
CA VAL A 14 18.60 14.63 -4.24
C VAL A 14 17.17 14.34 -3.82
N LEU A 15 16.27 15.34 -3.90
CA LEU A 15 14.86 15.15 -3.56
C LEU A 15 14.18 14.14 -4.49
N ALA A 16 14.42 14.23 -5.80
CA ALA A 16 13.87 13.26 -6.77
C ALA A 16 14.38 11.83 -6.54
N ALA A 17 15.67 11.67 -6.18
CA ALA A 17 16.23 10.36 -5.84
C ALA A 17 15.60 9.77 -4.58
N ILE A 18 15.33 10.58 -3.56
CA ILE A 18 14.65 10.14 -2.33
C ILE A 18 13.22 9.66 -2.64
N VAL A 19 12.47 10.39 -3.48
CA VAL A 19 11.12 9.97 -3.89
C VAL A 19 11.17 8.65 -4.66
N LYS A 20 12.09 8.52 -5.63
CA LYS A 20 12.29 7.26 -6.38
C LYS A 20 12.71 6.09 -5.49
N ALA A 21 13.39 6.33 -4.37
CA ALA A 21 13.72 5.28 -3.41
C ALA A 21 12.50 4.82 -2.57
N ARG A 22 11.37 5.54 -2.61
CA ARG A 22 10.16 5.23 -1.82
C ARG A 22 9.09 4.44 -2.58
N ILE A 23 9.12 4.48 -3.92
CA ILE A 23 8.15 3.81 -4.78
C ILE A 23 8.90 2.91 -5.78
N ASN A 24 8.33 1.77 -6.11
CA ASN A 24 8.90 0.86 -7.10
C ASN A 24 8.31 1.17 -8.49
N PRO A 25 9.11 1.69 -9.45
CA PRO A 25 8.61 2.02 -10.79
C PRO A 25 8.03 0.81 -11.55
N ALA A 26 8.47 -0.41 -11.24
CA ALA A 26 7.93 -1.62 -11.85
C ALA A 26 6.44 -1.86 -11.52
N LEU A 27 5.92 -1.20 -10.49
CA LEU A 27 4.53 -1.29 -10.06
C LEU A 27 3.64 -0.18 -10.62
N ASP A 28 4.16 0.73 -11.47
CA ASP A 28 3.38 1.88 -11.96
C ASP A 28 2.13 1.49 -12.73
N ASN A 29 2.25 0.50 -13.62
CA ASN A 29 1.10 -0.01 -14.36
C ASN A 29 0.09 -0.71 -13.43
N HIS A 30 0.58 -1.41 -12.39
CA HIS A 30 -0.28 -2.08 -11.42
C HIS A 30 -1.04 -1.08 -10.54
N TRP A 31 -0.38 0.01 -10.14
CA TRP A 31 -1.03 1.11 -9.42
C TRP A 31 -2.12 1.77 -10.25
N LEU A 32 -1.82 2.11 -11.51
CA LEU A 32 -2.79 2.73 -12.41
C LEU A 32 -4.00 1.82 -12.64
N LEU A 33 -3.75 0.53 -12.89
CA LEU A 33 -4.81 -0.45 -13.07
C LEU A 33 -5.67 -0.58 -11.79
N TRP A 34 -5.04 -0.65 -10.62
CA TRP A 34 -5.74 -0.73 -9.34
C TRP A 34 -6.59 0.53 -9.07
N LYS A 35 -6.06 1.73 -9.36
CA LYS A 35 -6.82 2.99 -9.24
C LYS A 35 -8.05 2.98 -10.15
N ASN A 36 -7.87 2.61 -11.42
CA ASN A 36 -8.96 2.53 -12.38
C ASN A 36 -10.02 1.50 -11.96
N THR A 37 -9.59 0.35 -11.46
CA THR A 37 -10.48 -0.73 -11.00
C THR A 37 -11.36 -0.28 -9.83
N HIS A 38 -10.83 0.58 -8.96
CA HIS A 38 -11.52 1.06 -7.75
C HIS A 38 -11.99 2.52 -7.84
N ASN A 39 -12.02 3.10 -9.06
CA ASN A 39 -12.40 4.49 -9.33
C ASN A 39 -11.74 5.50 -8.38
N LYS A 40 -10.42 5.38 -8.20
CA LYS A 40 -9.63 6.26 -7.34
C LYS A 40 -9.19 7.50 -8.11
N ASP A 41 -9.60 8.65 -7.60
CA ASP A 41 -9.19 9.97 -8.07
C ASP A 41 -8.83 10.80 -6.84
N TYR A 42 -7.68 11.48 -6.86
CA TYR A 42 -7.14 12.19 -5.70
C TYR A 42 -6.98 13.67 -6.06
N GLU A 43 -7.36 14.56 -5.14
CA GLU A 43 -7.40 16.01 -5.40
C GLU A 43 -6.00 16.62 -5.58
N ASP A 44 -5.01 16.12 -4.84
CA ASP A 44 -3.59 16.48 -5.00
C ASP A 44 -2.85 15.34 -5.70
N GLU A 45 -2.70 15.48 -7.02
CA GLU A 45 -2.03 14.50 -7.89
C GLU A 45 -0.57 14.24 -7.49
N VAL A 46 0.07 15.15 -6.74
CA VAL A 46 1.51 15.04 -6.45
C VAL A 46 1.74 14.50 -5.04
N LEU A 47 1.16 15.13 -4.01
CA LEU A 47 1.43 14.75 -2.63
C LEU A 47 0.51 13.64 -2.13
N GLU A 48 -0.79 13.73 -2.42
CA GLU A 48 -1.73 12.69 -1.99
C GLU A 48 -1.50 11.40 -2.77
N ASP A 49 -1.44 11.44 -4.11
CA ASP A 49 -1.23 10.23 -4.92
C ASP A 49 0.06 9.51 -4.51
N LEU A 50 1.15 10.25 -4.27
CA LEU A 50 2.41 9.66 -3.81
C LEU A 50 2.26 8.99 -2.44
N GLN A 51 1.60 9.63 -1.48
CA GLN A 51 1.40 9.06 -0.15
C GLN A 51 0.50 7.81 -0.19
N ARG A 52 -0.52 7.83 -1.05
CA ARG A 52 -1.42 6.69 -1.31
C ARG A 52 -0.66 5.56 -1.98
N ARG A 53 0.17 5.86 -2.97
CA ARG A 53 1.04 4.90 -3.65
C ARG A 53 2.01 4.20 -2.70
N ILE A 54 2.69 4.97 -1.84
CA ILE A 54 3.60 4.42 -0.82
C ILE A 54 2.85 3.46 0.13
N THR A 55 1.62 3.82 0.50
CA THR A 55 0.78 2.99 1.38
C THR A 55 0.32 1.73 0.68
N TRP A 56 -0.10 1.85 -0.59
CA TRP A 56 -0.49 0.73 -1.44
C TRP A 56 0.63 -0.28 -1.65
N GLU A 57 1.86 0.16 -1.93
CA GLU A 57 3.00 -0.76 -2.08
C GLU A 57 3.35 -1.49 -0.76
N LYS A 58 3.23 -0.80 0.38
CA LYS A 58 3.41 -1.44 1.69
C LYS A 58 2.37 -2.52 1.94
N ASN A 59 1.11 -2.25 1.61
CA ASN A 59 0.02 -3.21 1.77
C ASN A 59 0.14 -4.37 0.77
N LEU A 60 0.59 -4.12 -0.47
CA LEU A 60 0.90 -5.16 -1.44
C LEU A 60 1.98 -6.12 -0.92
N ASN A 61 3.07 -5.58 -0.38
CA ASN A 61 4.12 -6.41 0.20
C ASN A 61 3.61 -7.23 1.40
N LEU A 62 2.71 -6.66 2.20
CA LEU A 62 2.09 -7.39 3.30
C LEU A 62 1.25 -8.56 2.79
N VAL A 63 0.38 -8.33 1.79
CA VAL A 63 -0.43 -9.38 1.17
C VAL A 63 0.45 -10.49 0.62
N ASN A 64 1.51 -10.15 -0.13
CA ASN A 64 2.42 -11.13 -0.70
C ASN A 64 3.11 -11.97 0.37
N MET A 65 3.59 -11.34 1.46
CA MET A 65 4.25 -12.07 2.55
C MET A 65 3.27 -12.99 3.28
N HIS A 66 2.07 -12.51 3.59
CA HIS A 66 1.04 -13.32 4.24
C HIS A 66 0.62 -14.52 3.38
N ASN A 67 0.45 -14.33 2.06
CA ASN A 67 0.04 -15.42 1.18
C ASN A 67 1.19 -16.41 0.95
N LEU A 68 2.44 -15.97 1.01
CA LEU A 68 3.59 -16.88 1.06
C LEU A 68 3.56 -17.73 2.34
N GLU A 69 3.35 -17.12 3.51
CA GLU A 69 3.20 -17.81 4.79
C GLU A 69 1.98 -18.77 4.78
N TYR A 70 0.85 -18.37 4.18
CA TYR A 70 -0.31 -19.23 3.94
C TYR A 70 0.05 -20.46 3.09
N SER A 71 0.80 -20.28 2.00
CA SER A 71 1.23 -21.40 1.14
C SER A 71 2.15 -22.40 1.87
N MET A 72 2.79 -21.95 2.95
CA MET A 72 3.58 -22.79 3.86
C MET A 72 2.75 -23.39 5.02
N GLY A 73 1.44 -23.15 5.04
CA GLY A 73 0.51 -23.64 6.06
C GLY A 73 0.55 -22.85 7.38
N MET A 74 1.16 -21.66 7.41
CA MET A 74 1.26 -20.84 8.64
C MET A 74 0.01 -20.02 8.92
N HIS A 75 -0.84 -19.81 7.91
CA HIS A 75 -2.14 -19.16 8.03
C HIS A 75 -3.23 -20.03 7.43
N THR A 76 -4.47 -19.79 7.82
CA THR A 76 -5.65 -20.53 7.34
C THR A 76 -6.44 -19.78 6.25
N TYR A 77 -5.98 -18.59 5.88
CA TYR A 77 -6.63 -17.73 4.90
C TYR A 77 -5.60 -16.98 4.05
N GLU A 78 -6.05 -16.41 2.95
CA GLU A 78 -5.27 -15.51 2.09
C GLU A 78 -5.78 -14.08 2.22
N LEU A 79 -4.92 -13.12 1.89
CA LEU A 79 -5.26 -11.72 1.75
C LEU A 79 -5.31 -11.32 0.28
N GLY A 80 -6.06 -10.26 -0.01
CA GLY A 80 -6.16 -9.67 -1.34
C GLY A 80 -6.05 -8.14 -1.31
N MET A 81 -5.55 -7.57 -2.42
CA MET A 81 -5.54 -6.12 -2.62
C MET A 81 -6.93 -5.64 -2.99
N ASN A 82 -7.59 -4.91 -2.09
CA ASN A 82 -8.94 -4.39 -2.27
C ASN A 82 -8.94 -2.85 -2.36
N HIS A 83 -10.14 -2.25 -2.38
CA HIS A 83 -10.35 -0.80 -2.45
C HIS A 83 -9.78 0.01 -1.28
N LEU A 84 -9.40 -0.64 -0.17
CA LEU A 84 -8.79 -0.02 1.02
C LEU A 84 -7.25 -0.12 1.02
N ALA A 85 -6.66 -0.68 -0.03
CA ALA A 85 -5.22 -0.93 -0.07
C ALA A 85 -4.36 0.34 -0.04
N ASP A 86 -4.91 1.51 -0.33
CA ASP A 86 -4.25 2.83 -0.21
C ASP A 86 -4.41 3.48 1.18
N MET A 87 -5.01 2.78 2.15
CA MET A 87 -5.19 3.26 3.51
C MET A 87 -4.13 2.70 4.46
N GLN A 88 -3.76 3.50 5.47
CA GLN A 88 -2.80 3.07 6.50
C GLN A 88 -3.43 1.95 7.33
N VAL A 89 -2.99 0.73 7.08
CA VAL A 89 -3.40 -0.41 7.90
C VAL A 89 -2.33 -0.68 8.95
N SER A 90 -2.76 -0.74 10.22
CA SER A 90 -1.86 -1.18 11.27
C SER A 90 -1.65 -2.70 11.16
N LYS A 91 -0.40 -3.17 11.18
CA LYS A 91 -0.06 -4.61 11.22
C LYS A 91 -0.79 -5.36 12.36
N LYS A 92 -1.11 -4.64 13.44
CA LYS A 92 -1.87 -5.14 14.60
C LYS A 92 -3.32 -5.50 14.25
N CYS A 93 -3.96 -4.76 13.33
CA CYS A 93 -5.32 -5.07 12.87
C CYS A 93 -5.37 -6.41 12.12
N ILE A 94 -4.34 -6.69 11.30
CA ILE A 94 -4.27 -7.93 10.51
C ILE A 94 -3.93 -9.13 11.39
N ALA A 95 -3.01 -8.99 12.34
CA ALA A 95 -2.74 -10.04 13.33
C ALA A 95 -4.00 -10.39 14.17
N ASN A 96 -4.87 -9.40 14.44
CA ASN A 96 -6.13 -9.63 15.15
C ASN A 96 -7.23 -10.26 14.28
N CYS A 97 -7.12 -10.23 12.93
CA CYS A 97 -8.01 -11.01 12.05
C CYS A 97 -7.84 -12.53 12.24
N HIS A 98 -6.74 -12.98 12.86
CA HIS A 98 -6.50 -14.38 13.19
C HIS A 98 -7.46 -14.93 14.27
N VAL A 99 -8.18 -14.08 15.03
CA VAL A 99 -8.79 -14.52 16.32
C VAL A 99 -10.32 -14.59 16.35
N SER A 100 -11.09 -14.07 15.38
CA SER A 100 -12.55 -14.29 15.48
C SER A 100 -13.32 -14.21 14.16
N ALA A 101 -13.50 -15.36 13.53
CA ALA A 101 -14.71 -15.66 12.76
C ALA A 101 -15.90 -15.95 13.71
N LYS A 102 -16.17 -15.08 14.70
CA LYS A 102 -17.43 -15.09 15.46
C LYS A 102 -17.59 -13.79 16.25
N TRP A 103 -18.31 -12.86 15.61
CA TRP A 103 -19.10 -11.75 16.19
C TRP A 103 -18.42 -10.77 17.18
N ILE A 104 -18.52 -9.48 16.81
CA ILE A 104 -18.38 -8.26 17.63
C ILE A 104 -16.93 -7.83 17.97
N PHE A 105 -16.35 -6.91 17.18
CA PHE A 105 -15.25 -6.02 17.63
C PHE A 105 -15.27 -4.68 16.84
N PRO A 106 -14.65 -3.61 17.38
CA PRO A 106 -15.10 -2.23 17.27
C PRO A 106 -14.73 -1.59 15.93
N GLN A 107 -15.35 -0.45 15.63
CA GLN A 107 -15.29 0.28 14.35
C GLN A 107 -13.90 0.79 13.91
N THR A 108 -12.81 0.33 14.53
CA THR A 108 -11.44 0.71 14.20
C THR A 108 -10.66 -0.35 13.41
N CYS A 109 -11.22 -1.54 13.17
CA CYS A 109 -10.69 -2.50 12.21
C CYS A 109 -11.53 -2.44 10.93
N PHE A 110 -11.07 -1.64 9.97
CA PHE A 110 -11.67 -1.63 8.63
C PHE A 110 -11.50 -3.00 7.98
N ARG A 111 -12.61 -3.50 7.48
CA ARG A 111 -12.84 -4.86 7.00
C ARG A 111 -11.94 -5.16 5.80
N TYR A 112 -11.03 -6.11 5.92
CA TYR A 112 -10.49 -6.77 4.75
C TYR A 112 -11.55 -7.73 4.23
N ASP A 113 -11.85 -7.66 2.94
CA ASP A 113 -12.59 -8.72 2.27
C ASP A 113 -11.73 -9.99 2.30
N ILE A 114 -12.09 -10.91 3.17
CA ILE A 114 -11.55 -12.28 3.20
C ILE A 114 -12.04 -12.92 1.91
N VAL A 115 -11.15 -13.19 0.97
CA VAL A 115 -11.49 -14.03 -0.18
C VAL A 115 -11.50 -15.46 0.32
N THR A 116 -12.65 -15.91 0.84
CA THR A 116 -12.88 -17.34 1.02
C THR A 116 -13.09 -17.92 -0.37
N SER A 117 -12.07 -18.58 -0.92
CA SER A 117 -12.28 -19.50 -2.04
C SER A 117 -13.19 -20.64 -1.56
N TYR A 118 -14.31 -20.84 -2.27
CA TYR A 118 -15.06 -22.10 -2.24
C TYR A 118 -14.40 -23.09 -3.20
#